data_AF-A0A5C4JGG2-F1
#
_entry.id   AF-A0A5C4JGG2-F1
#
_cell.length_a   1.000
_cell.length_b   1.000
_cell.length_c   1.000
_cell.angle_alpha   90.00
_cell.angle_beta   90.00
_cell.angle_gamma   90.00
#
_symmetry.space_group_name_H-M   'P 1'
#
loop_
_entity.id
_entity.type
_entity.pdbx_description
1 polymer ?
#
loop_
_entity_poly.entity_id
_entity_poly.type
_entity_poly.pdbx_seq_one_letter_code
_entity_poly.pdbx_strand_id
1 'polypeptide(L)'
;MGAHERRSGGRVLPPPPPEPDVARRPGTPMPQRERITFLVRLSERLVPVTGLLTAFTSIDGYPVLNVIPHRTSGRAATVGCHYRDGQWWFYNVRTGAPICPANELDAAARQIKMTMERAAI
;
A
#
# COMPACT_ATOMS: atom_id res chain seq x y z
N MET A 1 -50.60 -10.96 -52.89
CA MET A 1 -50.35 -11.02 -51.43
C MET A 1 -49.17 -11.95 -51.22
N GLY A 2 -48.01 -11.59 -50.70
CA GLY A 2 -47.45 -10.33 -50.22
C GLY A 2 -45.96 -10.59 -49.99
N ALA A 3 -45.13 -9.60 -50.32
CA ALA A 3 -43.72 -9.55 -49.96
C ALA A 3 -43.54 -9.64 -48.44
N HIS A 4 -42.41 -10.18 -47.97
CA HIS A 4 -41.47 -9.40 -47.14
C HIS A 4 -40.26 -10.24 -46.74
N GLU A 5 -39.10 -9.81 -47.25
CA GLU A 5 -37.81 -9.95 -46.59
C GLU A 5 -37.90 -9.60 -45.10
N ARG A 6 -37.19 -10.35 -44.25
CA ARG A 6 -36.66 -9.79 -43.01
C ARG A 6 -35.19 -10.14 -42.88
N ARG A 7 -34.37 -9.14 -43.21
CA ARG A 7 -32.96 -9.02 -42.84
C ARG A 7 -32.81 -9.20 -41.34
N SER A 8 -32.06 -10.21 -40.91
CA SER A 8 -31.44 -10.21 -39.58
C SER A 8 -30.01 -9.70 -39.70
N GLY A 9 -29.89 -8.37 -39.85
CA GLY A 9 -28.62 -7.67 -39.66
C GLY A 9 -28.29 -7.61 -38.18
N GLY A 10 -27.84 -8.72 -37.61
CA GLY A 10 -27.26 -8.73 -36.26
C GLY A 10 -25.93 -7.99 -36.31
N ARG A 11 -25.90 -6.78 -35.74
CA ARG A 11 -24.67 -6.02 -35.55
C ARG A 11 -23.78 -6.81 -34.59
N VAL A 12 -22.85 -7.59 -35.13
CA VAL A 12 -21.82 -8.29 -34.33
C VAL A 12 -20.97 -7.20 -33.71
N LEU A 13 -21.13 -6.99 -32.40
CA LEU A 13 -20.20 -6.18 -31.63
C LEU A 13 -18.83 -6.89 -31.70
N PRO A 14 -17.73 -6.17 -31.95
CA PRO A 14 -16.41 -6.78 -31.83
C PRO A 14 -16.26 -7.33 -30.41
N PRO A 15 -15.60 -8.48 -30.23
CA PRO A 15 -15.32 -8.99 -28.89
C PRO A 15 -14.63 -7.89 -28.09
N PRO A 16 -14.94 -7.74 -26.79
CA PRO A 16 -14.22 -6.79 -25.94
C PRO A 16 -12.72 -7.08 -26.06
N PRO A 17 -11.86 -6.04 -26.02
CA PRO A 17 -10.42 -6.26 -26.02
C PRO A 17 -10.09 -7.25 -24.89
N PRO A 18 -9.18 -8.22 -25.12
CA PRO A 18 -8.77 -9.13 -24.07
C PRO A 18 -8.34 -8.29 -22.88
N GLU A 19 -8.94 -8.56 -21.71
CA GLU A 19 -8.48 -7.96 -20.46
C GLU A 19 -6.97 -8.20 -20.39
N PRO A 20 -6.15 -7.19 -20.05
CA PRO A 20 -4.73 -7.43 -19.87
C PRO A 20 -4.62 -8.61 -18.90
N ASP A 21 -3.84 -9.61 -19.29
CA ASP A 21 -3.47 -10.73 -18.45
C ASP A 21 -2.67 -10.14 -17.29
N VAL A 22 -3.38 -9.63 -16.29
CA VAL A 22 -2.83 -9.35 -14.98
C VAL A 22 -2.60 -10.74 -14.45
N ALA A 23 -1.43 -11.28 -14.79
CA ALA A 23 -0.86 -12.45 -14.20
C ALA A 23 -0.92 -12.25 -12.69
N ARG A 24 -2.03 -12.68 -12.10
CA ARG A 24 -2.16 -12.91 -10.66
C ARG A 24 -1.20 -14.04 -10.42
N ARG A 25 0.06 -13.68 -10.18
CA ARG A 25 1.03 -14.57 -9.56
C ARG A 25 0.30 -15.22 -8.38
N PRO A 26 0.40 -16.55 -8.19
CA PRO A 26 0.00 -17.17 -6.94
C PRO A 26 1.02 -16.74 -5.87
N GLY A 27 1.04 -15.46 -5.53
CA GLY A 27 1.57 -15.00 -4.28
C GLY A 27 0.57 -15.46 -3.24
N THR A 28 1.01 -16.25 -2.27
CA THR A 28 0.24 -16.56 -1.06
C THR A 28 -0.55 -15.32 -0.67
N PRO A 29 -1.90 -15.37 -0.60
CA PRO A 29 -2.69 -14.21 -0.24
C PRO A 29 -2.13 -13.66 1.04
N MET A 30 -1.50 -12.50 0.94
CA MET A 30 -0.72 -11.96 2.02
C MET A 30 -1.68 -11.70 3.19
N PRO A 31 -1.47 -12.32 4.36
CA PRO A 31 -2.44 -12.22 5.44
C PRO A 31 -2.66 -10.76 5.83
N GLN A 32 -3.80 -10.20 5.44
CA GLN A 32 -4.10 -8.77 5.58
C GLN A 32 -4.18 -8.38 7.06
N ARG A 33 -4.61 -9.31 7.91
CA ARG A 33 -4.74 -9.16 9.36
C ARG A 33 -3.39 -8.91 10.04
N GLU A 34 -2.37 -9.67 9.70
CA GLU A 34 -1.01 -9.56 10.24
C GLU A 34 -0.40 -8.22 9.83
N ARG A 35 -0.55 -7.85 8.55
CA ARG A 35 -0.09 -6.56 8.02
C ARG A 35 -0.72 -5.38 8.80
N ILE A 36 -2.04 -5.39 8.97
CA ILE A 36 -2.75 -4.35 9.74
C ILE A 36 -2.24 -4.33 11.18
N THR A 37 -2.09 -5.49 11.81
CA THR A 37 -1.62 -5.59 13.20
C THR A 37 -0.26 -4.92 13.39
N PHE A 38 0.71 -5.18 12.50
CA PHE A 38 2.02 -4.54 12.58
C PHE A 38 1.94 -3.02 12.38
N LEU A 39 1.13 -2.56 11.42
CA LEU A 39 0.98 -1.12 11.16
C LEU A 39 0.24 -0.39 12.30
N VAL A 40 -0.75 -1.02 12.93
CA VAL A 40 -1.43 -0.49 14.12
C VAL A 40 -0.44 -0.36 15.27
N ARG A 41 0.33 -1.41 15.58
CA ARG A 41 1.36 -1.35 16.63
C ARG A 41 2.43 -0.29 16.36
N LEU A 42 2.80 -0.09 15.10
CA LEU A 42 3.71 0.99 14.73
C LEU A 42 3.07 2.36 14.95
N SER A 43 1.78 2.54 14.60
CA SER A 43 1.07 3.78 14.83
C SER A 43 0.98 4.12 16.32
N GLU A 44 0.67 3.14 17.18
CA GLU A 44 0.64 3.28 18.63
C GLU A 44 2.00 3.73 19.17
N ARG A 45 3.10 3.27 18.57
CA ARG A 45 4.44 3.66 18.97
C ARG A 45 4.82 5.08 18.54
N LEU A 46 4.16 5.61 17.50
CA LEU A 46 4.36 6.97 17.00
C LEU A 46 3.48 8.01 17.71
N VAL A 47 2.38 7.61 18.35
CA VAL A 47 1.48 8.51 19.12
C VAL A 47 2.22 9.37 20.16
N PRO A 48 3.17 8.84 20.95
CA PRO A 48 3.91 9.64 21.93
C PRO A 48 4.89 10.65 21.31
N VAL A 49 5.15 10.57 20.01
CA VAL A 49 6.12 11.44 19.34
C VAL A 49 5.46 12.77 18.99
N THR A 50 5.74 13.79 19.80
CA THR A 50 5.23 15.15 19.59
C THR A 50 5.54 15.64 18.18
N GLY A 51 4.50 16.14 17.50
CA GLY A 51 4.63 16.73 16.18
C GLY A 51 4.55 15.73 15.02
N LEU A 52 4.05 14.51 15.25
CA LEU A 52 3.69 13.56 14.21
C LEU A 52 2.19 13.24 14.26
N LEU A 53 1.60 13.05 13.09
CA LEU A 53 0.26 12.49 12.91
C LEU A 53 0.38 11.19 12.10
N THR A 54 -0.52 10.24 12.39
CA THR A 54 -0.59 8.98 11.65
C THR A 54 -1.95 8.80 11.01
N ALA A 55 -1.98 8.32 9.77
CA ALA A 55 -3.21 8.01 9.05
C ALA A 55 -3.07 6.71 8.26
N PHE A 56 -4.11 5.89 8.25
CA PHE A 56 -4.16 4.68 7.42
C PHE A 56 -4.71 5.00 6.04
N THR A 57 -4.15 4.36 5.02
CA THR A 57 -4.70 4.35 3.66
C THR A 57 -4.37 3.02 3.00
N SER A 58 -4.75 2.85 1.74
CA SER A 58 -4.46 1.66 0.95
C SER A 58 -3.72 2.02 -0.33
N ILE A 59 -2.67 1.27 -0.66
CA ILE A 59 -1.94 1.34 -1.93
C ILE A 59 -1.93 -0.06 -2.53
N ASP A 60 -2.33 -0.18 -3.79
CA ASP A 60 -2.48 -1.46 -4.52
C ASP A 60 -3.33 -2.50 -3.77
N GLY A 61 -4.38 -2.03 -3.10
CA GLY A 61 -5.28 -2.88 -2.29
C GLY A 61 -4.73 -3.28 -0.93
N TYR A 62 -3.55 -2.79 -0.55
CA TYR A 62 -2.94 -3.12 0.73
C TYR A 62 -2.86 -1.95 1.71
N PRO A 63 -3.13 -2.18 3.00
CA PRO A 63 -3.04 -1.13 4.00
C PRO A 63 -1.60 -0.67 4.19
N VAL A 64 -1.44 0.63 4.33
CA VAL A 64 -0.19 1.34 4.61
C VAL A 64 -0.44 2.42 5.67
N LEU A 65 0.62 2.81 6.36
CA LEU A 65 0.60 3.86 7.38
C LEU A 65 1.30 5.12 6.86
N ASN A 66 0.57 6.22 6.73
CA ASN A 66 1.15 7.53 6.51
C ASN A 66 1.56 8.14 7.84
N VAL A 67 2.80 8.61 7.92
CA VAL A 67 3.37 9.35 9.03
C VAL A 67 3.64 10.77 8.54
N ILE A 68 2.91 11.72 9.09
CA ILE A 68 2.81 13.10 8.60
C ILE A 68 3.43 14.02 9.66
N PRO A 69 4.42 14.84 9.31
CA PRO A 69 4.93 15.84 10.24
C PRO A 69 3.86 16.90 10.47
N HIS A 70 3.62 17.23 11.73
CA HIS A 70 2.64 18.22 12.15
C HIS A 70 3.32 19.23 13.06
N ARG A 71 3.41 20.49 12.62
CA ARG A 71 4.15 21.57 13.30
C ARG A 71 5.67 21.35 13.37
N THR A 72 6.20 20.47 12.54
CA THR A 72 7.63 20.21 12.35
C THR A 72 7.96 20.26 10.86
N SER A 73 9.19 20.66 10.52
CA SER A 73 9.68 20.53 9.15
C SER A 73 9.99 19.07 8.85
N GLY A 74 9.67 18.63 7.64
CA GLY A 74 9.85 17.24 7.25
C GLY A 74 8.97 16.85 6.08
N ARG A 75 9.31 15.72 5.49
CA ARG A 75 8.47 15.09 4.47
C ARG A 75 7.68 13.95 5.08
N ALA A 76 6.40 13.83 4.72
CA ALA A 76 5.59 12.67 5.09
C ALA A 76 6.23 11.36 4.58
N ALA A 77 6.17 10.33 5.41
CA ALA A 77 6.62 8.99 5.09
C ALA A 77 5.41 8.06 4.95
N THR A 78 5.40 7.22 3.93
CA THR A 78 4.40 6.15 3.79
C THR A 78 5.09 4.82 4.07
N VAL A 79 4.61 4.13 5.09
CA VAL A 79 5.19 2.89 5.60
C VAL A 79 4.29 1.72 5.25
N GLY A 80 4.85 0.75 4.56
CA GLY A 80 4.21 -0.52 4.29
C GLY A 80 4.80 -1.60 5.18
N CYS A 81 4.15 -2.75 5.19
CA CYS A 81 4.69 -3.96 5.80
C CYS A 81 4.62 -5.08 4.77
N HIS A 82 5.72 -5.82 4.57
CA HIS A 82 5.80 -6.96 3.65
C HIS A 82 6.49 -8.15 4.32
N TYR A 83 6.24 -9.36 3.82
CA TYR A 83 6.96 -10.54 4.25
C TYR A 83 8.19 -10.74 3.37
N ARG A 84 9.37 -10.90 3.98
CA ARG A 84 10.66 -11.08 3.32
C ARG A 84 11.54 -11.99 4.18
N ASP A 85 12.19 -12.95 3.55
CA ASP A 85 13.21 -13.82 4.17
C ASP A 85 12.75 -14.45 5.49
N GLY A 86 11.52 -14.98 5.52
CA GLY A 86 10.98 -15.67 6.69
C GLY A 86 10.37 -14.77 7.78
N GLN A 87 10.41 -13.45 7.62
CA GLN A 87 9.91 -12.51 8.62
C GLN A 87 9.20 -11.29 8.00
N TRP A 88 8.46 -10.56 8.83
CA TRP A 88 7.78 -9.34 8.40
C TRP A 88 8.73 -8.14 8.53
N TRP A 89 8.67 -7.23 7.56
CA TRP A 89 9.52 -6.04 7.47
C TRP A 89 8.68 -4.80 7.22
N PHE A 90 9.02 -3.71 7.90
CA PHE A 90 8.59 -2.38 7.50
C PHE A 90 9.47 -1.87 6.37
N TYR A 91 8.86 -1.14 5.45
CA TYR A 91 9.55 -0.52 4.33
C TYR A 91 8.91 0.83 3.97
N ASN A 92 9.68 1.70 3.34
CA ASN A 92 9.18 2.94 2.79
C ASN A 92 8.51 2.65 1.44
N VAL A 93 7.21 2.88 1.33
CA VAL A 93 6.44 2.55 0.12
C VAL A 93 6.89 3.36 -1.09
N ARG A 94 7.34 4.60 -0.87
CA ARG A 94 7.77 5.48 -1.96
C ARG A 94 9.12 5.10 -2.55
N THR A 95 10.07 4.66 -1.72
CA THR A 95 11.43 4.32 -2.18
C THR A 95 11.66 2.82 -2.32
N GLY A 96 10.77 1.99 -1.79
CA GLY A 96 10.95 0.54 -1.67
C GLY A 96 12.01 0.13 -0.63
N ALA A 97 12.66 1.10 0.04
CA ALA A 97 13.77 0.81 0.94
C ALA A 97 13.29 0.10 2.22
N PRO A 98 13.97 -0.97 2.67
CA PRO A 98 13.67 -1.60 3.94
C PRO A 98 13.97 -0.64 5.09
N ILE A 99 13.16 -0.67 6.14
CA ILE A 99 13.35 0.09 7.38
C ILE A 99 13.94 -0.85 8.44
N CYS A 100 13.14 -1.82 8.90
CA CYS A 100 13.56 -2.84 9.86
C CYS A 100 12.54 -3.99 9.93
N PRO A 101 12.85 -5.09 10.61
CA PRO A 101 11.87 -6.12 10.97
C PRO A 101 10.66 -5.54 11.71
N ALA A 102 9.47 -6.10 11.48
CA ALA A 102 8.19 -5.55 11.95
C ALA A 102 7.94 -5.76 13.45
N ASN A 103 8.72 -6.64 14.09
CA ASN A 103 8.78 -6.81 15.54
C ASN A 103 9.65 -5.74 16.22
N GLU A 104 10.46 -4.98 15.49
CA GLU A 104 11.34 -3.93 16.03
C GLU A 104 10.67 -2.54 15.98
N LEU A 105 9.51 -2.40 16.63
CA LEU A 105 8.68 -1.18 16.58
C LEU A 105 9.43 0.09 17.00
N ASP A 106 10.29 -0.02 18.01
CA ASP A 106 11.12 1.08 18.50
C ASP A 106 12.17 1.53 17.50
N ALA A 107 12.82 0.58 16.84
CA ALA A 107 13.79 0.86 15.79
C ALA A 107 13.09 1.50 14.59
N ALA A 108 11.92 0.97 14.20
CA ALA A 108 11.09 1.52 13.13
C ALA A 108 10.74 2.99 13.39
N ALA A 109 10.18 3.29 14.57
CA ALA A 109 9.77 4.65 14.92
C ALA A 109 10.94 5.64 14.89
N ARG A 110 12.10 5.27 15.43
CA ARG A 110 13.32 6.11 15.37
C ARG A 110 13.80 6.33 13.95
N GLN A 111 13.86 5.28 13.13
CA GLN A 111 14.33 5.38 11.75
C GLN A 111 13.40 6.23 10.87
N ILE A 112 12.08 6.06 11.03
CA ILE A 112 11.07 6.86 10.33
C ILE A 112 11.26 8.34 10.67
N LYS A 113 11.37 8.67 11.96
CA LYS A 113 11.61 10.05 12.40
C LYS A 113 12.89 10.64 11.77
N MET A 114 14.03 9.96 11.90
CA MET A 114 15.30 10.42 11.33
C MET A 114 15.21 10.62 9.80
N THR A 115 14.49 9.73 9.11
CA THR A 115 14.30 9.82 7.66
C THR A 115 13.47 11.04 7.28
N MET A 116 12.40 11.33 8.03
CA MET A 116 11.54 12.48 7.80
C MET A 116 12.27 13.81 8.05
N GLU A 117 13.11 13.86 9.10
CA GLU A 117 13.94 15.02 9.43
C GLU A 117 15.02 15.29 8.36
N ARG A 118 15.67 14.24 7.86
CA ARG A 118 16.68 14.38 6.78
C ARG A 118 16.06 14.81 5.45
N ALA A 119 14.83 14.41 5.18
CA ALA A 119 14.12 14.79 3.96
C ALA A 119 13.55 16.22 3.99
N ALA A 120 13.78 16.98 5.07
CA ALA A 120 13.37 18.37 5.23
C ALA A 120 14.37 19.38 4.62
N ILE A 121 15.53 18.91 4.17
CA ILE A 121 16.66 19.71 3.66
C ILE A 121 16.67 19.67 2.13
#